data_AF-S2E4R3-F1
#
_entry.id   AF-S2E4R3-F1
#
_cell.length_a   1.000
_cell.length_b   1.000
_cell.length_c   1.000
_cell.angle_alpha   90.00
_cell.angle_beta   90.00
_cell.angle_gamma   90.00
#
_symmetry.space_group_name_H-M   'P 1'
#
loop_
_entity.id
_entity.type
_entity.pdbx_description
1 polymer ?
#
loop_
_entity_poly.entity_id
_entity_poly.type
_entity_poly.pdbx_seq_one_letter_code
_entity_poly.pdbx_strand_id
1 'polypeptide(L)' 'MHWRETLPEWYIKKYGHQPCVNIGTAGHVDHGKTTLIQALTGSWTSVHSQELKRGITIRVGYSDAAFYKCKSCE' A
#
# COMPACT_ATOMS: atom_id res chain seq x y z
N MET A 1 -21.78 3.44 -15.57
CA MET A 1 -20.46 3.18 -14.93
C MET A 1 -20.71 2.86 -13.46
N HIS A 2 -20.95 1.58 -13.14
CA HIS A 2 -21.16 1.12 -11.77
C HIS A 2 -19.85 0.55 -11.24
N TRP A 3 -18.98 1.43 -10.72
CA TRP A 3 -17.64 1.08 -10.25
C TRP A 3 -17.64 0.16 -9.02
N ARG A 4 -18.79 0.04 -8.32
CA ARG A 4 -18.97 -0.75 -7.09
C ARG A 4 -18.87 -2.28 -7.30
N GLU A 5 -18.83 -2.77 -8.53
CA GLU A 5 -18.87 -4.21 -8.87
C GLU A 5 -17.56 -4.77 -9.46
N THR A 6 -16.45 -4.01 -9.42
CA THR A 6 -15.24 -4.33 -10.21
C THR A 6 -14.17 -5.16 -9.49
N LEU A 7 -14.27 -5.39 -8.19
CA LEU A 7 -13.25 -6.17 -7.49
C LEU A 7 -13.47 -7.68 -7.67
N PRO A 8 -12.41 -8.46 -7.95
CA PRO A 8 -12.51 -9.91 -8.02
C PRO A 8 -13.03 -10.51 -6.70
N GLU A 9 -13.83 -11.56 -6.77
CA GLU A 9 -14.36 -12.24 -5.58
C GLU A 9 -13.26 -12.68 -4.60
N TRP A 10 -12.10 -13.12 -5.14
CA TRP A 10 -10.96 -13.50 -4.31
C TRP A 10 -10.44 -12.34 -3.46
N TYR A 11 -10.53 -11.10 -3.97
CA TYR A 11 -10.08 -9.90 -3.27
C TYR A 11 -11.06 -9.56 -2.15
N ILE A 12 -12.36 -9.55 -2.45
CA ILE A 12 -13.43 -9.28 -1.47
C ILE A 12 -13.39 -10.32 -0.36
N LYS A 13 -13.24 -11.61 -0.69
CA LYS A 13 -13.16 -12.69 0.30
C LYS A 13 -11.96 -12.54 1.23
N LYS A 14 -10.85 -11.99 0.74
CA LYS A 14 -9.59 -11.85 1.50
C LYS A 14 -9.51 -10.55 2.30
N TYR A 15 -9.94 -9.43 1.72
CA TYR A 15 -9.74 -8.08 2.26
C TYR A 15 -11.05 -7.37 2.67
N GLY A 16 -12.20 -7.90 2.26
CA GLY A 16 -13.54 -7.41 2.65
C GLY A 16 -14.07 -6.34 1.71
N HIS A 17 -13.44 -5.15 1.71
CA HIS A 17 -13.93 -4.00 0.95
C HIS A 17 -12.82 -3.32 0.16
N GLN A 18 -13.22 -2.56 -0.86
CA GLN A 18 -12.28 -1.69 -1.58
C GLN A 18 -11.68 -0.63 -0.65
N PRO A 19 -10.40 -0.25 -0.85
CA PRO A 19 -9.85 0.94 -0.23
C PRO A 19 -10.72 2.16 -0.56
N CYS A 20 -11.12 2.90 0.48
CA CYS A 20 -11.95 4.09 0.34
C CYS A 20 -11.16 5.39 0.52
N VAL A 21 -9.90 5.31 0.96
CA VAL A 21 -9.02 6.45 1.25
C VAL A 21 -7.62 6.13 0.73
N ASN A 22 -7.00 7.11 0.07
CA ASN A 22 -5.58 7.08 -0.30
C ASN A 22 -4.77 7.91 0.70
N ILE A 23 -3.71 7.32 1.24
CA ILE A 23 -2.80 7.98 2.17
C ILE A 23 -1.45 8.18 1.47
N GLY A 24 -1.07 9.44 1.25
CA GLY A 24 0.23 9.79 0.67
C GLY A 24 1.30 9.94 1.75
N THR A 25 2.46 9.30 1.56
CA THR A 25 3.64 9.51 2.42
C THR A 25 4.63 10.47 1.74
N ALA A 26 4.97 11.57 2.40
CA ALA A 26 5.93 12.57 1.91
C ALA A 26 7.02 12.85 2.95
N GLY A 27 8.16 13.39 2.50
CA GLY A 27 9.34 13.64 3.36
C GLY A 27 10.66 13.69 2.58
N HIS A 28 11.73 14.12 3.24
CA HIS A 28 13.07 14.28 2.64
C HIS A 28 13.65 12.94 2.10
N VAL A 29 14.67 13.03 1.25
CA VAL A 29 15.36 11.86 0.71
C VAL A 29 15.87 10.97 1.85
N ASP A 30 15.77 9.65 1.67
CA ASP A 30 16.21 8.61 2.63
C ASP A 30 15.56 8.61 4.03
N HIS A 31 14.49 9.37 4.24
CA HIS A 31 13.70 9.30 5.48
C HIS A 31 12.83 8.03 5.62
N GLY A 32 13.12 6.97 4.85
CA GLY A 32 12.46 5.66 5.03
C GLY A 32 10.98 5.59 4.61
N LYS A 33 10.49 6.48 3.74
CA LYS A 33 9.09 6.45 3.26
C LYS A 33 8.68 5.10 2.67
N THR A 34 9.53 4.52 1.83
CA THR A 34 9.30 3.19 1.23
C THR A 34 9.30 2.10 2.30
N THR A 35 10.21 2.16 3.27
CA THR A 35 10.29 1.22 4.39
C THR A 35 9.05 1.31 5.28
N LEU A 36 8.52 2.51 5.52
CA LEU A 36 7.28 2.71 6.26
C LEU A 36 6.10 2.03 5.56
N ILE A 37 5.97 2.20 4.24
CA ILE A 37 4.92 1.52 3.47
C ILE A 37 5.09 0.01 3.58
N GLN A 38 6.30 -0.52 3.40
CA GLN A 38 6.58 -1.95 3.53
C GLN A 38 6.20 -2.49 4.92
N ALA A 39 6.51 -1.75 5.99
CA ALA A 39 6.17 -2.16 7.36
C ALA A 39 4.65 -2.20 7.59
N LEU A 40 3.90 -1.29 6.98
CA LEU A 40 2.44 -1.22 7.13
C LEU A 40 1.69 -2.21 6.24
N THR A 41 2.15 -2.43 5.00
CA THR A 41 1.42 -3.21 4.00
C THR A 41 2.03 -4.57 3.70
N GLY A 42 3.25 -4.82 4.15
CA GLY A 42 4.04 -6.00 3.80
C GLY A 42 4.57 -5.99 2.36
N SER A 43 4.31 -4.94 1.58
CA SER A 43 4.65 -4.87 0.15
C SER A 43 5.72 -3.83 -0.14
N TRP A 44 6.76 -4.22 -0.88
CA TRP A 44 7.80 -3.31 -1.33
C TRP A 44 7.37 -2.57 -2.59
N THR A 45 7.26 -1.24 -2.51
CA THR A 45 6.67 -0.44 -3.60
C THR A 45 7.67 -0.03 -4.69
N SER A 46 8.97 -0.15 -4.47
CA SER A 46 10.00 0.11 -5.49
C SER A 46 10.21 -1.14 -6.35
N VAL A 47 9.33 -1.31 -7.34
CA VAL A 47 9.32 -2.47 -8.25
C VAL A 47 10.18 -2.26 -9.49
N HIS A 48 10.61 -1.03 -9.78
CA HIS A 48 11.35 -0.74 -11.00
C HIS A 48 12.85 -1.02 -10.82
N SER A 49 13.45 -1.71 -11.80
CA SER A 49 14.85 -2.14 -11.72
C SER A 49 15.85 -0.98 -11.60
N GLN A 50 15.52 0.21 -12.12
CA GLN A 50 16.36 1.41 -11.91
C GLN A 50 16.21 1.99 -10.50
N GLU A 51 15.06 1.84 -9.84
CA GLU A 51 14.86 2.27 -8.45
C GLU A 51 15.71 1.44 -7.50
N LEU A 52 15.70 0.12 -7.70
CA LEU A 52 16.52 -0.83 -6.93
C LEU A 52 18.01 -0.59 -7.13
N LYS A 53 18.45 -0.37 -8.38
CA LYS A 53 19.87 -0.13 -8.69
C LYS A 53 20.40 1.19 -8.14
N ARG A 54 19.55 2.20 -8.01
CA ARG A 54 19.96 3.57 -7.62
C ARG A 54 19.58 3.93 -6.19
N GLY A 55 18.78 3.10 -5.51
CA GLY A 55 18.28 3.40 -4.16
C GLY A 55 17.34 4.61 -4.09
N ILE A 56 16.75 5.02 -5.22
CA ILE A 56 15.87 6.19 -5.30
C ILE A 56 14.47 5.79 -5.79
N THR A 57 13.46 6.54 -5.35
CA THR A 57 12.09 6.43 -5.88
C THR A 57 11.99 7.22 -7.19
N ILE A 58 11.60 6.56 -8.28
CA ILE A 58 11.45 7.17 -9.62
C ILE A 58 9.98 7.26 -10.00
N ARG A 59 9.19 6.26 -9.63
CA ARG A 59 7.76 6.16 -9.88
C ARG A 59 6.99 6.26 -8.57
N VAL A 60 5.73 6.68 -8.67
CA VAL A 60 4.81 6.66 -7.53
C VAL A 60 4.53 5.21 -7.18
N GLY A 61 5.05 4.77 -6.03
CA GLY A 61 4.73 3.48 -5.46
C GLY A 61 3.32 3.48 -4.86
N TYR A 62 2.57 2.39 -5.06
CA TYR A 62 1.24 2.21 -4.50
C TYR A 62 1.15 0.86 -3.81
N SER A 63 0.46 0.82 -2.67
CA SER A 63 0.17 -0.42 -1.95
C SER A 63 -1.12 -0.25 -1.15
N ASP A 64 -1.93 -1.31 -1.14
CA ASP A 64 -3.11 -1.38 -0.29
C ASP A 64 -2.71 -1.63 1.17
N ALA A 65 -3.47 -1.05 2.09
CA ALA A 65 -3.34 -1.27 3.54
C ALA A 65 -4.72 -1.56 4.13
N ALA A 66 -4.79 -2.50 5.07
CA ALA A 66 -6.02 -2.81 5.80
C ALA A 66 -5.78 -2.69 7.31
N PHE A 67 -6.62 -1.89 7.97
CA PHE A 67 -6.57 -1.67 9.42
C PHE A 67 -7.72 -2.42 10.08
N TYR A 68 -7.40 -3.25 11.07
CA TYR A 68 -8.37 -4.04 11.82
C TYR A 68 -8.30 -3.69 13.30
N LYS A 69 -9.45 -3.55 13.96
CA LYS A 69 -9.51 -3.41 15.41
C LYS A 69 -9.31 -4.79 16.04
N CYS A 70 -8.30 -4.93 16.89
CA CYS A 70 -8.09 -6.15 17.66
C CYS A 70 -9.20 -6.29 18.71
N LYS A 71 -9.90 -7.43 18.73
CA LYS A 71 -11.04 -7.65 19.64
C LYS A 71 -10.62 -7.92 21.10
N SER A 72 -9.37 -8.31 21.32
CA SER A 72 -8.84 -8.67 22.65
C SER A 72 -8.13 -7.51 23.35
N CYS A 73 -7.82 -6.44 22.62
CA CYS A 73 -7.15 -5.26 23.15
C CYS A 73 -8.21 -4.16 23.32
N GLU A 74 -8.97 -4.22 24.42
CA GLU A 74 -9.64 -3.06 25.00
C GLU A 74 -8.88 -2.60 26.24
#